data_AF-A0A9Q9EEY7-F1
#
_entry.id   AF-A0A9Q9EEY7-F1
#
_cell.length_a   1.000
_cell.length_b   1.000
_cell.length_c   1.000
_cell.angle_alpha   90.00
_cell.angle_beta   90.00
_cell.angle_gamma   90.00
#
_symmetry.space_group_name_H-M   'P 1'
#
loop_
_entity.id
_entity.type
_entity.pdbx_description
1 polymer ?
#
loop_
_entity_poly.entity_id
_entity_poly.type
_entity_poly.pdbx_seq_one_letter_code
_entity_poly.pdbx_strand_id
1 'polypeptide(L)'
;MAVFSMLCVMTALLAAQVSFAAPVTRSESCDFGAATPPGWNGPMQSQWCGMLDGEVNALRLSEDLTTRLPIVVAQYASANIKVSPETAFPKLDEITQDPSARAAIAQMKVNFPQFGSMDLTPENIQIVYADHIKAACSKTGVPEDMMVKMIWTESKGHPLVYHGLTQMDYVAWGQMADQDSSLKNRYMPGDNILAAAMYMKRQKDQFGSDWETTYTQHYQDPKARTYQ
;
A
#
# COMPACT_ATOMS: atom_id res chain seq x y z
N MET A 1 -76.41 -8.37 -34.73
CA MET A 1 -76.02 -8.11 -36.13
C MET A 1 -75.03 -6.96 -36.11
N ALA A 2 -73.86 -7.16 -36.75
CA ALA A 2 -72.82 -6.17 -37.05
C ALA A 2 -72.04 -5.57 -35.86
N VAL A 3 -70.75 -5.23 -35.91
CA VAL A 3 -69.58 -5.48 -36.79
C VAL A 3 -68.41 -4.80 -36.06
N PHE A 4 -67.24 -5.47 -36.00
CA PHE A 4 -65.86 -4.95 -35.91
C PHE A 4 -65.51 -3.77 -34.95
N SER A 5 -64.44 -3.91 -34.14
CA SER A 5 -63.08 -3.70 -34.67
C SER A 5 -61.98 -3.87 -33.61
N MET A 6 -61.05 -4.74 -33.99
CA MET A 6 -59.65 -4.93 -33.65
C MET A 6 -58.89 -3.65 -33.18
N LEU A 7 -58.15 -3.77 -32.07
CA LEU A 7 -56.88 -3.07 -31.87
C LEU A 7 -56.03 -3.85 -30.85
N CYS A 8 -55.16 -4.71 -31.39
CA CYS A 8 -53.99 -5.24 -30.69
C CYS A 8 -53.06 -4.08 -30.32
N VAL A 9 -52.83 -3.90 -29.02
CA VAL A 9 -51.66 -3.17 -28.53
C VAL A 9 -50.82 -4.18 -27.76
N MET A 10 -49.90 -4.84 -28.46
CA MET A 10 -48.79 -5.52 -27.81
C MET A 10 -47.83 -4.45 -27.31
N THR A 11 -47.85 -4.19 -26.01
CA THR A 11 -46.81 -3.40 -25.35
C THR A 11 -45.62 -4.32 -25.09
N ALA A 12 -44.62 -4.28 -25.97
CA ALA A 12 -43.31 -4.84 -25.69
C ALA A 12 -42.65 -3.99 -24.60
N LEU A 13 -42.63 -4.49 -23.36
CA LEU A 13 -41.82 -3.88 -22.31
C LEU A 13 -40.41 -4.46 -22.39
N LEU A 14 -39.47 -3.62 -22.79
CA LEU A 14 -38.04 -3.91 -22.83
C LEU A 14 -37.57 -4.41 -21.46
N ALA A 15 -36.93 -5.59 -21.45
CA ALA A 15 -36.06 -5.98 -20.36
C ALA A 15 -34.91 -4.96 -20.31
N ALA A 16 -34.90 -4.13 -19.27
CA ALA A 16 -33.74 -3.32 -18.94
C ALA A 16 -32.59 -4.28 -18.65
N GLN A 17 -31.64 -4.36 -19.58
CA GLN A 17 -30.36 -4.98 -19.30
C GLN A 17 -29.72 -4.14 -18.21
N VAL A 18 -29.70 -4.68 -16.99
CA VAL A 18 -28.84 -4.17 -15.93
C VAL A 18 -27.43 -4.43 -16.42
N SER A 19 -26.85 -3.46 -17.11
CA SER A 19 -25.42 -3.40 -17.33
C SER A 19 -24.80 -3.33 -15.93
N PHE A 20 -24.33 -4.46 -15.43
CA PHE A 20 -23.32 -4.46 -14.39
C PHE A 20 -22.17 -3.63 -14.96
N ALA A 21 -21.98 -2.42 -14.44
CA ALA A 21 -20.79 -1.65 -14.70
C ALA A 21 -19.61 -2.59 -14.42
N ALA A 22 -18.74 -2.77 -15.40
CA ALA A 22 -17.51 -3.52 -15.22
C ALA A 22 -16.79 -2.98 -13.97
N PRO A 23 -16.10 -3.84 -13.20
CA PRO A 23 -15.26 -3.36 -12.10
C PRO A 23 -14.35 -2.27 -12.67
N VAL A 24 -14.35 -1.10 -12.04
CA VAL A 24 -13.59 0.06 -12.49
C VAL A 24 -12.12 -0.34 -12.58
N THR A 25 -11.70 -0.67 -13.80
CA THR A 25 -10.33 -0.91 -14.18
C THR A 25 -9.54 0.36 -13.87
N ARG A 26 -8.36 0.19 -13.25
CA ARG A 26 -7.22 1.11 -13.14
C ARG A 26 -7.48 2.48 -13.82
N SER A 27 -7.47 3.58 -13.05
CA SER A 27 -7.84 4.90 -13.58
C SER A 27 -7.23 5.15 -14.96
N GLU A 28 -8.03 5.64 -15.90
CA GLU A 28 -7.60 5.93 -17.27
C GLU A 28 -6.42 6.93 -17.34
N SER A 29 -6.09 7.57 -16.21
CA SER A 29 -4.92 8.43 -16.02
C SER A 29 -3.76 7.72 -15.32
N CYS A 30 -2.53 8.12 -15.65
CA CYS A 30 -1.29 7.59 -15.06
C CYS A 30 -1.17 7.80 -13.54
N ASP A 31 -2.02 8.64 -12.94
CA ASP A 31 -1.88 9.17 -11.59
C ASP A 31 -2.95 8.67 -10.60
N PHE A 32 -3.63 7.57 -10.92
CA PHE A 32 -4.56 6.89 -10.02
C PHE A 32 -5.72 7.80 -9.54
N GLY A 33 -6.10 8.75 -10.39
CA GLY A 33 -7.15 9.74 -10.11
C GLY A 33 -6.72 10.85 -9.15
N ALA A 34 -5.42 11.09 -8.99
CA ALA A 34 -4.91 12.24 -8.23
C ALA A 34 -5.21 13.56 -8.95
N ALA A 35 -5.91 14.47 -8.27
CA ALA A 35 -6.26 15.77 -8.81
C ALA A 35 -5.01 16.54 -9.24
N THR A 36 -5.09 17.23 -10.38
CA THR A 36 -4.00 18.07 -10.88
C THR A 36 -3.95 19.38 -10.09
N PRO A 37 -2.84 19.70 -9.41
CA PRO A 37 -2.71 20.96 -8.68
C PRO A 37 -2.76 22.19 -9.60
N PRO A 38 -3.21 23.36 -9.09
CA PRO A 38 -3.16 24.61 -9.86
C PRO A 38 -1.76 24.93 -10.39
N GLY A 39 -1.67 25.45 -11.61
CA GLY A 39 -0.39 25.84 -12.23
C GLY A 39 0.37 24.70 -12.91
N TRP A 40 -0.15 23.47 -12.89
CA TRP A 40 0.41 22.35 -13.64
C TRP A 40 0.31 22.55 -15.16
N ASN A 41 1.38 22.19 -15.85
CA ASN A 41 1.46 22.22 -17.31
C ASN A 41 1.74 20.83 -17.89
N GLY A 42 1.65 20.70 -19.22
CA GLY A 42 1.88 19.44 -19.94
C GLY A 42 3.21 18.75 -19.59
N PRO A 43 4.36 19.45 -19.66
CA PRO A 43 5.64 18.88 -19.26
C PRO A 43 5.68 18.32 -17.84
N MET A 44 5.11 19.03 -16.86
CA MET A 44 5.01 18.55 -15.47
C MET A 44 4.18 17.27 -15.39
N GLN A 45 3.05 17.20 -16.10
CA GLN A 45 2.22 16.00 -16.15
C GLN A 45 2.96 14.82 -16.78
N SER A 46 3.68 15.04 -17.90
CA SER A 46 4.47 13.99 -18.54
C SER A 46 5.59 13.47 -17.64
N GLN A 47 6.30 14.35 -16.95
CA GLN A 47 7.36 13.95 -16.02
C GLN A 47 6.79 13.18 -14.82
N TRP A 48 5.68 13.65 -14.26
CA TRP A 48 4.96 12.94 -13.18
C TRP A 48 4.53 11.54 -13.59
N CYS A 49 3.87 11.39 -14.74
CA CYS A 49 3.50 10.07 -15.25
C CYS A 49 4.73 9.17 -15.42
N GLY A 50 5.82 9.69 -15.99
CA GLY A 50 7.05 8.93 -16.20
C GLY A 50 7.66 8.40 -14.91
N MET A 51 7.67 9.20 -13.83
CA MET A 51 8.14 8.74 -12.53
C MET A 51 7.22 7.68 -11.92
N LEU A 52 5.90 7.91 -11.94
CA LEU A 52 4.93 6.97 -11.35
C LEU A 52 4.90 5.62 -12.11
N ASP A 53 4.97 5.66 -13.44
CA ASP A 53 5.10 4.46 -14.28
C ASP A 53 6.42 3.73 -13.99
N GLY A 54 7.50 4.49 -13.76
CA GLY A 54 8.80 3.95 -13.34
C GLY A 54 8.70 3.12 -12.05
N GLU A 55 8.07 3.68 -11.01
CA GLU A 55 7.87 3.00 -9.72
C GLU A 55 7.02 1.74 -9.85
N VAL A 56 5.91 1.83 -10.56
CA VAL A 56 5.04 0.68 -10.82
C VAL A 56 5.78 -0.43 -11.57
N ASN A 57 6.58 -0.07 -12.57
CA ASN A 57 7.35 -1.05 -13.34
C ASN A 57 8.46 -1.67 -12.50
N ALA A 58 9.17 -0.88 -11.70
CA ALA A 58 10.16 -1.37 -10.74
C ALA A 58 9.54 -2.35 -9.74
N LEU A 59 8.37 -2.01 -9.18
CA LEU A 59 7.62 -2.87 -8.27
C LEU A 59 7.25 -4.20 -8.94
N ARG A 60 6.68 -4.16 -10.16
CA ARG A 60 6.33 -5.38 -10.93
C ARG A 60 7.52 -6.29 -11.17
N LEU A 61 8.69 -5.72 -11.48
CA LEU A 61 9.91 -6.49 -11.72
C LEU A 61 10.47 -7.08 -10.42
N SER A 62 10.51 -6.28 -9.34
CA SER A 62 11.08 -6.70 -8.05
C SER A 62 10.22 -7.74 -7.31
N GLU A 63 8.90 -7.73 -7.55
CA GLU A 63 7.91 -8.58 -6.90
C GLU A 63 7.22 -9.52 -7.90
N ASP A 64 7.89 -9.87 -9.00
CA ASP A 64 7.38 -10.81 -9.99
C ASP A 64 7.12 -12.18 -9.35
N LEU A 65 5.84 -12.54 -9.29
CA LEU A 65 5.38 -13.79 -8.68
C LEU A 65 6.05 -15.02 -9.31
N THR A 66 6.40 -15.00 -10.59
CA THR A 66 7.03 -16.16 -11.25
C THR A 66 8.41 -16.46 -10.68
N THR A 67 9.14 -15.44 -10.22
CA THR A 67 10.50 -15.58 -9.72
C THR A 67 10.58 -15.52 -8.19
N ARG A 68 9.72 -14.72 -7.56
CA ARG A 68 9.80 -14.41 -6.12
C ARG A 68 8.91 -15.32 -5.27
N LEU A 69 7.72 -15.71 -5.74
CA LEU A 69 6.81 -16.55 -4.95
C LEU A 69 7.46 -17.87 -4.48
N PRO A 70 8.19 -18.64 -5.33
CA PRO A 70 8.83 -19.86 -4.87
C PRO A 70 9.85 -19.63 -3.75
N ILE A 71 10.55 -18.49 -3.77
CA ILE A 71 11.53 -18.11 -2.73
C ILE A 71 10.79 -17.83 -1.42
N VAL A 72 9.71 -17.05 -1.47
CA VAL A 72 8.92 -16.70 -0.27
C VAL A 72 8.24 -17.95 0.32
N VAL A 73 7.73 -18.85 -0.51
CA VAL A 73 7.20 -20.16 -0.07
C VAL A 73 8.26 -20.93 0.72
N ALA A 74 9.49 -21.02 0.22
CA ALA A 74 10.59 -21.70 0.91
C ALA A 74 10.99 -20.99 2.23
N GLN A 75 11.00 -19.66 2.23
CA GLN A 75 11.24 -18.86 3.45
C GLN A 75 10.16 -19.13 4.49
N TYR A 76 8.89 -19.16 4.10
CA TYR A 76 7.76 -19.38 5.03
C TYR A 76 7.80 -20.78 5.60
N ALA A 77 8.06 -21.79 4.76
CA ALA A 77 8.24 -23.17 5.21
C ALA A 77 9.38 -23.29 6.24
N SER A 78 10.55 -22.68 5.96
CA SER A 78 11.70 -22.74 6.88
C SER A 78 11.49 -21.96 8.19
N ALA A 79 10.70 -20.87 8.15
CA ALA A 79 10.34 -20.08 9.32
C ALA A 79 9.06 -20.58 10.04
N ASN A 80 8.46 -21.68 9.58
CA ASN A 80 7.20 -22.23 10.08
C ASN A 80 6.00 -21.26 10.03
N ILE A 81 6.00 -20.34 9.07
CA ILE A 81 4.93 -19.36 8.84
C ILE A 81 3.72 -20.04 8.18
N LYS A 82 2.49 -19.69 8.58
CA LYS A 82 1.24 -20.36 8.16
C LYS A 82 0.37 -19.55 7.22
N VAL A 83 0.46 -18.23 7.24
CA VAL A 83 -0.24 -17.36 6.29
C VAL A 83 0.20 -17.65 4.86
N SER A 84 -0.71 -17.38 3.93
CA SER A 84 -0.45 -17.51 2.50
C SER A 84 0.70 -16.58 2.08
N PRO A 85 1.77 -17.09 1.42
CA PRO A 85 2.87 -16.29 0.87
C PRO A 85 2.42 -15.17 -0.06
N GLU A 86 1.30 -15.36 -0.76
CA GLU A 86 0.69 -14.39 -1.69
C GLU A 86 0.29 -13.08 -1.00
N THR A 87 0.04 -13.11 0.31
CA THR A 87 -0.21 -11.89 1.10
C THR A 87 0.99 -10.95 1.14
N ALA A 88 2.19 -11.45 0.86
CA ALA A 88 3.41 -10.66 0.91
C ALA A 88 3.71 -9.90 -0.40
N PHE A 89 2.88 -10.07 -1.44
CA PHE A 89 3.08 -9.50 -2.76
C PHE A 89 2.12 -8.35 -3.05
N PRO A 90 2.52 -7.37 -3.89
CA PRO A 90 1.70 -6.20 -4.16
C PRO A 90 0.47 -6.58 -4.99
N LYS A 91 -0.66 -5.99 -4.63
CA LYS A 91 -1.89 -6.02 -5.43
C LYS A 91 -2.19 -4.63 -5.94
N LEU A 92 -1.57 -4.25 -7.06
CA LEU A 92 -1.58 -2.87 -7.57
C LEU A 92 -2.99 -2.27 -7.68
N ASP A 93 -3.97 -3.03 -8.13
CA ASP A 93 -5.34 -2.54 -8.26
C ASP A 93 -5.98 -2.25 -6.89
N GLU A 94 -5.70 -3.06 -5.87
CA GLU A 94 -6.18 -2.82 -4.49
C GLU A 94 -5.44 -1.62 -3.87
N ILE A 95 -4.11 -1.56 -4.02
CA ILE A 95 -3.29 -0.48 -3.44
C ILE A 95 -3.69 0.88 -4.03
N THR A 96 -3.90 0.95 -5.35
CA THR A 96 -4.25 2.22 -6.02
C THR A 96 -5.68 2.68 -5.76
N GLN A 97 -6.52 1.82 -5.18
CA GLN A 97 -7.86 2.16 -4.71
C GLN A 97 -7.90 2.52 -3.22
N ASP A 98 -6.85 2.21 -2.46
CA ASP A 98 -6.76 2.53 -1.04
C ASP A 98 -6.81 4.05 -0.80
N PRO A 99 -7.68 4.54 0.11
CA PRO A 99 -7.81 5.97 0.36
C PRO A 99 -6.50 6.64 0.80
N SER A 100 -5.70 5.99 1.65
CA SER A 100 -4.45 6.54 2.17
C SER A 100 -3.35 6.52 1.10
N ALA A 101 -3.29 5.47 0.27
CA ALA A 101 -2.40 5.44 -0.88
C ALA A 101 -2.74 6.55 -1.90
N ARG A 102 -4.03 6.76 -2.19
CA ARG A 102 -4.48 7.84 -3.09
C ARG A 102 -4.19 9.23 -2.52
N ALA A 103 -4.40 9.41 -1.22
CA ALA A 103 -4.04 10.65 -0.53
C ALA A 103 -2.52 10.91 -0.59
N ALA A 104 -1.69 9.86 -0.42
CA ALA A 104 -0.25 9.94 -0.59
C ALA A 104 0.13 10.40 -1.99
N ILE A 105 -0.35 9.69 -3.03
CA ILE A 105 -0.06 10.01 -4.44
C ILE A 105 -0.50 11.44 -4.78
N ALA A 106 -1.66 11.89 -4.30
CA ALA A 106 -2.12 13.26 -4.50
C ALA A 106 -1.20 14.29 -3.83
N GLN A 107 -0.76 14.03 -2.60
CA GLN A 107 0.16 14.93 -1.91
C GLN A 107 1.56 14.93 -2.53
N MET A 108 2.06 13.77 -2.99
CA MET A 108 3.30 13.65 -3.74
C MET A 108 3.24 14.47 -5.04
N LYS A 109 2.08 14.46 -5.72
CA LYS A 109 1.83 15.28 -6.92
C LYS A 109 1.87 16.77 -6.59
N VAL A 110 1.38 17.19 -5.43
CA VAL A 110 1.53 18.59 -4.97
C VAL A 110 3.00 18.94 -4.70
N ASN A 111 3.75 18.02 -4.10
CA ASN A 111 5.16 18.20 -3.72
C ASN A 111 6.10 18.26 -4.93
N PHE A 112 5.80 17.51 -5.99
CA PHE A 112 6.71 17.32 -7.11
C PHE A 112 7.24 18.60 -7.77
N PRO A 113 6.41 19.59 -8.17
CA PRO A 113 6.93 20.82 -8.77
C PRO A 113 7.78 21.65 -7.80
N GLN A 114 7.55 21.53 -6.49
CA GLN A 114 8.25 22.31 -5.47
C GLN A 114 9.64 21.72 -5.15
N PHE A 115 9.74 20.40 -5.08
CA PHE A 115 10.95 19.71 -4.62
C PHE A 115 11.69 18.94 -5.73
N GLY A 116 11.06 18.77 -6.89
CA GLY A 116 11.58 17.96 -8.00
C GLY A 116 11.56 16.45 -7.73
N SER A 117 10.92 16.00 -6.64
CA SER A 117 10.82 14.58 -6.25
C SER A 117 9.38 14.21 -5.86
N MET A 118 9.10 12.91 -5.81
CA MET A 118 7.80 12.38 -5.39
C MET A 118 7.72 12.16 -3.87
N ASP A 119 8.58 12.81 -3.09
CA ASP A 119 8.72 12.52 -1.68
C ASP A 119 7.66 13.24 -0.83
N LEU A 120 7.09 12.55 0.16
CA LEU A 120 6.27 13.16 1.21
C LEU A 120 7.15 13.62 2.37
N THR A 121 7.04 14.86 2.83
CA THR A 121 7.77 15.24 4.06
C THR A 121 7.29 14.44 5.28
N PRO A 122 8.05 14.40 6.40
CA PRO A 122 7.58 13.81 7.65
C PRO A 122 6.21 14.34 8.10
N GLU A 123 5.96 15.64 7.92
CA GLU A 123 4.67 16.26 8.23
C GLU A 123 3.57 15.75 7.30
N ASN A 124 3.85 15.61 6.00
CA ASN A 124 2.89 15.00 5.07
C ASN A 124 2.58 13.55 5.45
N ILE A 125 3.58 12.75 5.84
CA ILE A 125 3.40 11.37 6.29
C ILE A 125 2.49 11.31 7.52
N GLN A 126 2.72 12.18 8.50
CA GLN A 126 1.92 12.25 9.71
C GLN A 126 0.46 12.61 9.43
N ILE A 127 0.18 13.37 8.37
CA ILE A 127 -1.17 13.72 7.94
C ILE A 127 -1.81 12.60 7.12
N VAL A 128 -1.13 12.14 6.06
CA VAL A 128 -1.66 11.19 5.09
C VAL A 128 -1.94 9.83 5.72
N TYR A 129 -1.09 9.39 6.64
CA TYR A 129 -1.21 8.08 7.31
C TYR A 129 -1.65 8.20 8.78
N ALA A 130 -2.19 9.34 9.20
CA ALA A 130 -2.51 9.66 10.60
C ALA A 130 -3.27 8.54 11.31
N ASP A 131 -4.38 8.09 10.73
CA ASP A 131 -5.25 7.09 11.35
C ASP A 131 -4.56 5.72 11.48
N HIS A 132 -3.78 5.32 10.47
CA HIS A 132 -3.03 4.07 10.50
C HIS A 132 -1.90 4.10 11.52
N ILE A 133 -1.13 5.21 11.57
CA ILE A 133 -0.06 5.41 12.54
C ILE A 133 -0.64 5.37 13.96
N LYS A 134 -1.68 6.17 14.22
CA LYS A 134 -2.32 6.24 15.54
C LYS A 134 -2.87 4.89 15.99
N ALA A 135 -3.53 4.14 15.09
CA ALA A 135 -4.04 2.81 15.41
C ALA A 135 -2.92 1.82 15.72
N ALA A 136 -1.86 1.80 14.92
CA ALA A 136 -0.70 0.93 15.13
C ALA A 136 0.02 1.26 16.44
N CYS A 137 0.31 2.54 16.70
CA CYS A 137 0.95 3.03 17.92
C CYS A 137 0.12 2.73 19.16
N SER A 138 -1.21 2.91 19.10
CA SER A 138 -2.11 2.59 20.22
C SER A 138 -2.08 1.10 20.56
N LYS A 139 -1.92 0.23 19.55
CA LYS A 139 -1.88 -1.22 19.74
C LYS A 139 -0.54 -1.74 20.27
N THR A 140 0.57 -1.11 19.90
CA THR A 140 1.92 -1.65 20.13
C THR A 140 2.73 -0.83 21.14
N GLY A 141 2.34 0.40 21.41
CA GLY A 141 3.11 1.34 22.23
C GLY A 141 4.34 1.92 21.53
N VAL A 142 4.55 1.62 20.24
CA VAL A 142 5.57 2.29 19.43
C VAL A 142 5.20 3.78 19.32
N PRO A 143 6.13 4.72 19.56
CA PRO A 143 5.87 6.14 19.39
C PRO A 143 5.51 6.54 17.95
N GLU A 144 4.63 7.53 17.77
CA GLU A 144 4.21 7.98 16.43
C GLU A 144 5.35 8.58 15.62
N ASP A 145 6.24 9.33 16.27
CA ASP A 145 7.44 9.92 15.64
C ASP A 145 8.39 8.84 15.11
N MET A 146 8.50 7.70 15.79
CA MET A 146 9.24 6.54 15.29
C MET A 146 8.58 5.95 14.04
N MET A 147 7.25 5.82 13.99
CA MET A 147 6.56 5.32 12.80
C MET A 147 6.71 6.27 11.61
N VAL A 148 6.56 7.59 11.83
CA VAL A 148 6.80 8.61 10.79
C VAL A 148 8.24 8.53 10.29
N LYS A 149 9.22 8.43 11.19
CA LYS A 149 10.63 8.30 10.84
C LYS A 149 10.90 7.07 10.00
N MET A 150 10.37 5.91 10.38
CA MET A 150 10.53 4.68 9.61
C MET A 150 9.97 4.84 8.20
N ILE A 151 8.73 5.31 8.04
CA ILE A 151 8.12 5.51 6.72
C ILE A 151 8.94 6.49 5.87
N TRP A 152 9.39 7.60 6.46
CA TRP A 152 10.20 8.60 5.76
C TRP A 152 11.56 8.04 5.33
N THR A 153 12.26 7.33 6.22
CA THR A 153 13.58 6.77 5.91
C THR A 153 13.49 5.70 4.83
N GLU A 154 12.49 4.83 4.91
CA GLU A 154 12.42 3.58 4.14
C GLU A 154 11.73 3.74 2.77
N SER A 155 10.74 4.63 2.66
CA SER A 155 9.98 4.79 1.40
C SER A 155 9.74 6.23 0.99
N LYS A 156 10.15 7.22 1.80
CA LYS A 156 9.78 8.62 1.62
C LYS A 156 8.25 8.83 1.59
N GLY A 157 7.49 7.89 2.17
CA GLY A 157 6.02 7.88 2.15
C GLY A 157 5.40 7.39 0.84
N HIS A 158 6.17 6.76 -0.04
CA HIS A 158 5.69 6.30 -1.35
C HIS A 158 5.00 4.92 -1.26
N PRO A 159 3.69 4.79 -1.57
CA PRO A 159 2.96 3.53 -1.34
C PRO A 159 3.25 2.43 -2.39
N LEU A 160 3.88 2.76 -3.52
CA LEU A 160 4.14 1.81 -4.62
C LEU A 160 5.63 1.40 -4.74
N VAL A 161 6.46 1.63 -3.72
CA VAL A 161 7.86 1.16 -3.74
C VAL A 161 7.95 -0.32 -3.37
N TYR A 162 9.03 -0.98 -3.79
CA TYR A 162 9.35 -2.35 -3.37
C TYR A 162 9.37 -2.48 -1.83
N HIS A 163 8.99 -3.64 -1.30
CA HIS A 163 8.80 -3.93 0.13
C HIS A 163 7.85 -2.99 0.94
N GLY A 164 7.13 -2.07 0.29
CA GLY A 164 6.13 -1.21 0.93
C GLY A 164 6.70 -0.08 1.78
N LEU A 165 5.83 0.59 2.55
CA LEU A 165 6.15 1.86 3.22
C LEU A 165 7.30 1.79 4.21
N THR A 166 7.49 0.66 4.89
CA THR A 166 8.50 0.47 5.93
C THR A 166 9.61 -0.51 5.52
N GLN A 167 9.68 -0.87 4.23
CA GLN A 167 10.66 -1.83 3.70
C GLN A 167 10.68 -3.19 4.42
N MET A 168 9.54 -3.59 5.01
CA MET A 168 9.41 -4.82 5.80
C MET A 168 9.68 -6.07 4.94
N ASP A 169 10.58 -6.95 5.40
CA ASP A 169 10.89 -8.18 4.67
C ASP A 169 9.76 -9.23 4.74
N TYR A 170 9.82 -10.23 3.86
CA TYR A 170 8.77 -11.24 3.74
C TYR A 170 8.55 -12.08 5.01
N VAL A 171 9.64 -12.44 5.71
CA VAL A 171 9.58 -13.29 6.91
C VAL A 171 9.04 -12.49 8.08
N ALA A 172 9.51 -11.26 8.27
CA ALA A 172 8.96 -10.37 9.29
C ALA A 172 7.46 -10.13 9.06
N TRP A 173 7.04 -9.84 7.82
CA TRP A 173 5.62 -9.72 7.46
C TRP A 173 4.84 -10.99 7.80
N GLY A 174 5.29 -12.15 7.32
CA GLY A 174 4.56 -13.40 7.51
C GLY A 174 4.38 -13.78 8.97
N GLN A 175 5.38 -13.52 9.81
CA GLN A 175 5.27 -13.74 11.26
C GLN A 175 4.25 -12.80 11.93
N MET A 176 4.11 -11.56 11.46
CA MET A 176 3.09 -10.64 12.00
C MET A 176 1.71 -11.01 11.51
N ALA A 177 1.56 -11.36 10.23
CA ALA A 177 0.27 -11.78 9.66
C ALA A 177 -0.23 -13.12 10.26
N ASP A 178 0.66 -14.03 10.67
CA ASP A 178 0.31 -15.22 11.46
C ASP A 178 -0.29 -14.87 12.83
N GLN A 179 0.21 -13.81 13.46
CA GLN A 179 -0.23 -13.37 14.79
C GLN A 179 -1.50 -12.52 14.74
N ASP A 180 -1.71 -11.80 13.64
CA ASP A 180 -2.85 -10.91 13.46
C ASP A 180 -3.54 -11.13 12.13
N SER A 181 -4.67 -11.84 12.19
CA SER A 181 -5.50 -12.13 11.04
C SER A 181 -6.10 -10.90 10.35
N SER A 182 -6.03 -9.69 10.94
CA SER A 182 -6.48 -8.48 10.25
C SER A 182 -5.53 -8.07 9.13
N LEU A 183 -4.25 -8.49 9.20
CA LEU A 183 -3.25 -8.21 8.18
C LEU A 183 -3.52 -9.05 6.93
N LYS A 184 -3.86 -8.40 5.82
CA LYS A 184 -4.27 -9.06 4.57
C LYS A 184 -3.23 -8.94 3.48
N ASN A 185 -2.49 -7.83 3.41
CA ASN A 185 -1.49 -7.64 2.38
C ASN A 185 -0.35 -6.67 2.80
N ARG A 186 0.90 -7.09 2.57
CA ARG A 186 2.12 -6.35 2.97
C ARG A 186 2.20 -4.94 2.38
N TYR A 187 1.53 -4.66 1.27
CA TYR A 187 1.60 -3.38 0.57
C TYR A 187 0.45 -2.43 0.87
N MET A 188 -0.60 -2.89 1.55
CA MET A 188 -1.67 -1.99 1.96
C MET A 188 -1.15 -1.08 3.07
N PRO A 189 -1.29 0.26 2.96
CA PRO A 189 -0.67 1.20 3.90
C PRO A 189 -0.96 0.87 5.38
N GLY A 190 -2.23 0.62 5.73
CA GLY A 190 -2.61 0.28 7.09
C GLY A 190 -1.99 -1.03 7.60
N ASP A 191 -1.98 -2.07 6.77
CA ASP A 191 -1.42 -3.38 7.11
C ASP A 191 0.10 -3.31 7.28
N ASN A 192 0.79 -2.63 6.36
CA ASN A 192 2.24 -2.45 6.40
C ASN A 192 2.68 -1.71 7.68
N ILE A 193 2.02 -0.59 7.97
CA ILE A 193 2.29 0.25 9.16
C ILE A 193 2.04 -0.54 10.45
N LEU A 194 0.91 -1.26 10.53
CA LEU A 194 0.59 -2.08 11.69
C LEU A 194 1.58 -3.24 11.88
N ALA A 195 1.88 -3.99 10.82
CA ALA A 195 2.83 -5.10 10.88
C ALA A 195 4.23 -4.61 11.29
N ALA A 196 4.70 -3.48 10.75
CA ALA A 196 5.97 -2.88 11.12
C ALA A 196 6.00 -2.48 12.60
N ALA A 197 4.94 -1.85 13.12
CA ALA A 197 4.84 -1.50 14.53
C ALA A 197 4.80 -2.74 15.44
N MET A 198 4.09 -3.79 15.04
CA MET A 198 4.08 -5.08 15.76
C MET A 198 5.48 -5.69 15.78
N TYR A 199 6.19 -5.63 14.65
CA TYR A 199 7.54 -6.18 14.57
C TYR A 199 8.52 -5.39 15.43
N MET A 200 8.49 -4.06 15.36
CA MET A 200 9.25 -3.16 16.22
C MET A 200 9.03 -3.47 17.70
N LYS A 201 7.77 -3.62 18.13
CA LYS A 201 7.45 -4.02 19.50
C LYS A 201 8.11 -5.35 19.87
N ARG A 202 7.96 -6.37 19.03
CA ARG A 202 8.55 -7.69 19.27
C ARG A 202 10.08 -7.62 19.41
N GLN A 203 10.75 -6.89 18.53
CA GLN A 203 12.21 -6.72 18.60
C GLN A 203 12.61 -5.98 19.89
N LYS A 204 11.88 -4.91 20.27
CA LYS A 204 12.11 -4.22 21.54
C LYS A 204 11.93 -5.15 22.74
N ASP A 205 10.85 -5.91 22.78
CA ASP A 205 10.55 -6.83 23.88
C ASP A 205 11.61 -7.94 23.97
N GLN A 206 12.15 -8.40 22.84
CA GLN A 206 13.22 -9.41 22.77
C GLN A 206 14.58 -8.88 23.24
N PHE A 207 14.96 -7.65 22.86
CA PHE A 207 16.31 -7.13 23.07
C PHE A 207 16.41 -6.09 24.20
N GLY A 208 15.30 -5.57 24.70
CA GLY A 208 15.25 -4.63 25.82
C GLY A 208 15.81 -3.23 25.53
N SER A 209 16.07 -2.90 24.26
CA SER A 209 16.67 -1.62 23.85
C SER A 209 15.64 -0.50 23.75
N ASP A 210 16.08 0.75 23.61
CA ASP A 210 15.20 1.87 23.26
C ASP A 210 14.64 1.72 21.82
N TRP A 211 13.67 2.56 21.44
CA TRP A 211 13.02 2.43 20.13
C TRP A 211 13.93 2.75 18.94
N GLU A 212 14.88 3.68 19.10
CA GLU A 212 15.82 4.06 18.05
C GLU A 212 16.83 2.93 17.80
N THR A 213 17.38 2.37 18.87
CA THR A 213 18.26 1.20 18.82
C THR A 213 17.51 -0.01 18.26
N THR A 214 16.25 -0.22 18.67
CA THR A 214 15.40 -1.28 18.11
C THR A 214 15.25 -1.14 16.60
N TYR A 215 14.95 0.06 16.11
CA TYR A 215 14.81 0.31 14.68
C TYR A 215 16.12 0.05 13.92
N THR A 216 17.19 0.73 14.32
CA THR A 216 18.45 0.73 13.57
C THR A 216 19.21 -0.59 13.65
N GLN A 217 19.09 -1.34 14.75
CA GLN A 217 19.87 -2.55 14.99
C GLN A 217 19.07 -3.84 14.96
N HIS A 218 17.75 -3.82 15.05
CA HIS A 218 16.96 -5.07 15.17
C HIS A 218 15.81 -5.15 14.17
N TYR A 219 15.33 -4.02 13.67
CA TYR A 219 14.40 -3.97 12.55
C TYR A 219 15.16 -3.98 11.21
N GLN A 220 16.11 -3.06 11.03
CA GLN A 220 16.88 -2.93 9.77
C GLN A 220 17.92 -4.04 9.59
N ASP A 221 18.52 -4.51 10.70
CA ASP A 221 19.44 -5.64 10.70
C ASP A 221 19.05 -6.67 11.78
N PRO A 222 18.08 -7.55 11.51
CA PRO A 222 17.66 -8.57 12.47
C PRO A 222 18.77 -9.54 12.90
N LYS A 223 19.94 -9.51 12.24
CA LYS A 223 21.12 -10.33 12.53
C LYS A 223 22.23 -9.57 13.25
N ALA A 224 22.09 -8.26 13.46
CA ALA A 224 23.08 -7.51 14.23
C ALA A 224 23.17 -8.12 15.62
N ARG A 225 24.38 -8.52 16.02
CA ARG A 225 24.63 -9.02 17.37
C ARG A 225 24.37 -7.86 18.34
N THR A 226 23.68 -8.15 19.43
CA THR A 226 23.56 -7.22 20.56
C THR A 226 24.96 -6.88 21.06
N TYR A 227 25.47 -5.71 20.72
CA TYR A 227 26.62 -5.13 21.41
C TYR A 227 26.07 -4.56 22.72
N GLN A 228 26.13 -5.37 23.78
CA GLN A 228 25.92 -4.92 25.15
C GLN A 228 27.10 -4.07 25.61
#